data_AF-A0A0T7FBU0-F1
#
_entry.id   AF-A0A0T7FBU0-F1
#
_cell.length_a   1.000
_cell.length_b   1.000
_cell.length_c   1.000
_cell.angle_alpha   90.00
_cell.angle_beta   90.00
_cell.angle_gamma   90.00
#
_symmetry.space_group_name_H-M   'P 1'
#
loop_
_entity.id
_entity.type
_entity.pdbx_description
1 polymer ?
#
loop_
_entity_poly.entity_id
_entity_poly.type
_entity_poly.pdbx_seq_one_letter_code
_entity_poly.pdbx_strand_id
1 'polypeptide(L)'
;MPSPAPRNSDRHAMNERATLGQTSSDADRIGFFGKLPTHGDFVWTGLGRKLHGALDAWLQSSLQAIQAEFGSQWERRFRSMPSWRFIVEQDLWVPATVAGVIVPSLDRVGRSFPLVVAAQLHGFSGDPRSLCLDDTWFVATEGLAETSARRDFDIDTFTTSLKQLRPPRPGQFDGGVEPSGFTQPGTFWWRMNSEDRRMKGFRVSGAPGPSDFLRLFAEDAAREAEQPGSAPRRQQATAEPKPATAEAHGHLKLLHSYASHPGTRLSVNADSIFISTIPSIFAIVDGVGDGTSAVEASKIAAGMLGDATSQETIEALVQEIKGKLGQAHGLLQSGHLTSERSAPAASIVVLASLHESFAVLWAGDARCYLLRDGMMRCLTRDHTKIGLRRSLARGIGLKGQLVPDVVSGRLHPGDRFLLCSNPLPQVLSERSIANIMLSTELDEVSAVLAQEALIGNCRENFSVTVVDVKADRG
;
A
#
# COMPACT_ATOMS: atom_id res chain seq x y z
N MET A 1 69.75 -42.28 -8.67
CA MET A 1 69.19 -43.29 -7.74
C MET A 1 70.05 -43.27 -6.48
N PRO A 2 69.50 -43.18 -5.25
CA PRO A 2 68.08 -43.24 -4.85
C PRO A 2 67.59 -42.01 -4.04
N SER A 3 66.27 -41.87 -3.95
CA SER A 3 65.51 -41.02 -3.01
C SER A 3 65.62 -41.52 -1.56
N PRO A 4 65.31 -40.65 -0.58
CA PRO A 4 64.18 -40.99 0.28
C PRO A 4 63.19 -39.83 0.51
N ALA A 5 61.92 -40.22 0.60
CA ALA A 5 60.74 -39.38 0.79
C ALA A 5 60.72 -38.63 2.15
N PRO A 6 60.03 -37.48 2.26
CA PRO A 6 59.91 -36.76 3.52
C PRO A 6 58.94 -37.45 4.50
N ARG A 7 59.36 -37.47 5.77
CA ARG A 7 58.67 -38.05 6.93
C ARG A 7 57.54 -37.15 7.43
N ASN A 8 56.33 -37.69 7.35
CA ASN A 8 55.19 -37.66 8.26
C ASN A 8 55.26 -36.85 9.60
N SER A 9 55.49 -35.53 9.56
CA SER A 9 55.37 -34.65 10.76
C SER A 9 54.25 -33.61 10.70
N ASP A 10 53.48 -33.49 9.61
CA ASP A 10 52.43 -32.46 9.48
C ASP A 10 51.00 -32.99 9.67
N ARG A 11 50.83 -34.20 10.21
CA ARG A 11 49.50 -34.85 10.39
C ARG A 11 48.93 -34.83 11.80
N HIS A 12 49.62 -34.22 12.77
CA HIS A 12 49.12 -34.13 14.16
C HIS A 12 48.99 -32.71 14.73
N ALA A 13 49.28 -31.67 13.95
CA ALA A 13 48.93 -30.27 14.28
C ALA A 13 47.70 -29.76 13.50
N MET A 14 46.88 -30.69 12.96
CA MET A 14 45.68 -30.42 12.18
C MET A 14 44.48 -31.21 12.72
N ASN A 15 44.33 -31.29 14.04
CA ASN A 15 43.14 -31.90 14.66
C ASN A 15 42.63 -31.20 15.93
N GLU A 16 43.05 -29.96 16.18
CA GLU A 16 42.51 -29.10 17.26
C GLU A 16 41.95 -27.75 16.75
N ARG A 17 41.55 -27.72 15.47
CA ARG A 17 40.65 -26.69 14.92
C ARG A 17 39.41 -27.29 14.25
N ALA A 18 39.10 -28.55 14.55
CA ALA A 18 37.90 -29.24 14.08
C ALA A 18 36.65 -28.99 14.95
N THR A 19 36.57 -27.80 15.56
CA THR A 19 35.36 -27.33 16.29
C THR A 19 35.07 -25.84 16.10
N LEU A 20 35.72 -25.18 15.14
CA LEU A 20 35.45 -23.79 14.74
C LEU A 20 35.41 -23.72 13.21
N GLY A 21 34.40 -24.38 12.66
CA GLY A 21 34.10 -24.44 11.23
C GLY A 21 32.61 -24.49 10.95
N GLN A 22 31.76 -23.95 11.83
CA GLN A 22 30.46 -23.45 11.39
C GLN A 22 30.72 -22.18 10.58
N THR A 23 30.89 -22.37 9.27
CA THR A 23 30.94 -21.26 8.31
C THR A 23 29.58 -20.56 8.32
N SER A 24 29.60 -19.24 8.44
CA SER A 24 28.44 -18.36 8.63
C SER A 24 27.54 -18.23 7.39
N SER A 25 27.01 -19.34 6.84
CA SER A 25 26.35 -19.35 5.53
C SER A 25 24.83 -19.12 5.52
N ASP A 26 24.11 -19.13 6.64
CA ASP A 26 22.63 -19.11 6.67
C ASP A 26 22.03 -17.87 7.38
N ALA A 27 22.57 -16.69 7.12
CA ALA A 27 21.90 -15.44 7.51
C ALA A 27 20.96 -14.99 6.40
N ASP A 28 19.78 -14.50 6.78
CA ASP A 28 18.84 -13.88 5.84
C ASP A 28 19.48 -12.67 5.15
N ARG A 29 19.23 -12.51 3.85
CA ARG A 29 19.86 -11.47 3.02
C ARG A 29 18.84 -10.74 2.18
N ILE A 30 19.03 -9.43 2.03
CA ILE A 30 18.27 -8.63 1.08
C ILE A 30 19.23 -8.13 0.02
N GLY A 31 18.80 -8.21 -1.24
CA GLY A 31 19.61 -7.85 -2.39
C GLY A 31 18.77 -7.50 -3.60
N PHE A 32 19.43 -7.19 -4.71
CA PHE A 32 18.77 -6.94 -5.98
C PHE A 32 19.56 -7.54 -7.15
N PHE A 33 18.87 -7.71 -8.27
CA PHE A 33 19.41 -8.14 -9.56
C PHE A 33 18.61 -7.49 -10.69
N GLY A 34 19.29 -6.97 -11.71
CA GLY A 34 18.63 -6.47 -12.91
C GLY A 34 19.44 -5.43 -13.67
N LYS A 35 18.75 -4.60 -14.46
CA LYS A 35 19.34 -3.43 -15.13
C LYS A 35 18.93 -2.15 -14.42
N LEU A 36 19.82 -1.17 -14.45
CA LEU A 36 19.59 0.17 -13.90
C LEU A 36 19.96 1.23 -14.93
N PRO A 37 19.24 2.38 -14.99
CA PRO A 37 19.49 3.40 -16.01
C PRO A 37 20.90 4.02 -15.97
N THR A 38 21.60 3.92 -14.85
CA THR A 38 22.97 4.43 -14.69
C THR A 38 24.04 3.47 -15.20
N HIS A 39 23.69 2.20 -15.48
CA HIS A 39 24.65 1.13 -15.81
C HIS A 39 24.37 0.49 -17.17
N GLY A 40 25.42 0.10 -17.90
CA GLY A 40 25.29 -0.58 -19.20
C GLY A 40 25.06 -2.09 -19.10
N ASP A 41 25.55 -2.69 -18.02
CA ASP A 41 25.54 -4.13 -17.75
C ASP A 41 24.59 -4.48 -16.59
N PHE A 42 24.38 -5.78 -16.37
CA PHE A 42 23.62 -6.27 -15.22
C PHE A 42 24.34 -5.96 -13.91
N VAL A 43 23.55 -5.54 -12.93
CA VAL A 43 24.01 -5.22 -11.58
C VAL A 43 23.34 -6.14 -10.58
N TRP A 44 24.10 -6.59 -9.59
CA TRP A 44 23.56 -7.38 -8.49
C TRP A 44 24.33 -7.11 -7.20
N THR A 45 23.62 -7.18 -6.07
CA THR A 45 24.23 -7.15 -4.73
C THR A 45 23.37 -7.91 -3.73
N GLY A 46 23.93 -8.39 -2.64
CA GLY A 46 23.20 -9.01 -1.52
C GLY A 46 22.61 -10.41 -1.76
N LEU A 47 22.33 -10.79 -3.01
CA LEU A 47 21.77 -12.10 -3.37
C LEU A 47 22.85 -13.18 -3.53
N GLY A 48 22.56 -14.40 -3.10
CA GLY A 48 23.41 -15.58 -3.27
C GLY A 48 23.53 -16.01 -4.73
N ARG A 49 24.69 -16.58 -5.10
CA ARG A 49 25.01 -16.95 -6.50
C ARG A 49 23.99 -17.89 -7.14
N LYS A 50 23.45 -18.85 -6.39
CA LYS A 50 22.43 -19.78 -6.90
C LYS A 50 21.13 -19.06 -7.27
N LEU A 51 20.67 -18.14 -6.42
CA LEU A 51 19.47 -17.36 -6.69
C LEU A 51 19.69 -16.42 -7.88
N HIS A 52 20.85 -15.76 -7.96
CA HIS A 52 21.20 -14.94 -9.12
C HIS A 52 21.13 -15.77 -10.42
N GLY A 53 21.76 -16.96 -10.48
CA GLY A 53 21.71 -17.80 -11.68
C GLY A 53 20.29 -18.26 -12.03
N ALA A 54 19.46 -18.61 -11.04
CA ALA A 54 18.06 -18.99 -11.27
C ALA A 54 17.23 -17.81 -11.81
N LEU A 55 17.38 -16.62 -11.23
CA LEU A 55 16.69 -15.40 -11.67
C LEU A 55 17.12 -15.00 -13.08
N ASP A 56 18.42 -15.01 -13.39
CA ASP A 56 18.93 -14.64 -14.71
C ASP A 56 18.38 -15.57 -15.81
N ALA A 57 18.49 -16.89 -15.61
CA ALA A 57 17.96 -17.87 -16.57
C ALA A 57 16.45 -17.73 -16.78
N TRP A 58 15.69 -17.55 -15.70
CA TRP A 58 14.24 -17.38 -15.77
C TRP A 58 13.83 -16.06 -16.43
N LEU A 59 14.47 -14.94 -16.09
CA LEU A 59 14.15 -13.64 -16.69
C LEU A 59 14.54 -13.56 -18.18
N GLN A 60 15.68 -14.13 -18.57
CA GLN A 60 16.08 -14.17 -19.98
C GLN A 60 15.09 -14.98 -20.83
N SER A 61 14.72 -16.17 -20.38
CA SER A 61 13.72 -17.00 -21.09
C SER A 61 12.33 -16.36 -21.09
N SER A 62 11.95 -15.68 -20.01
CA SER A 62 10.68 -14.93 -19.93
C SER A 62 10.62 -13.74 -20.88
N LEU A 63 11.71 -12.98 -21.02
CA LEU A 63 11.78 -11.87 -21.99
C LEU A 63 11.69 -12.37 -23.43
N GLN A 64 12.32 -13.51 -23.74
CA GLN A 64 12.16 -14.15 -25.06
C GLN A 64 10.70 -14.54 -25.32
N ALA A 65 10.01 -15.09 -24.31
CA ALA A 65 8.59 -15.44 -24.43
C ALA A 65 7.69 -14.21 -24.66
N ILE A 66 7.91 -13.10 -23.93
CA ILE A 66 7.19 -11.83 -24.16
C ILE A 66 7.45 -11.29 -25.57
N GLN A 67 8.70 -11.30 -26.01
CA GLN A 67 9.06 -10.81 -27.35
C GLN A 67 8.38 -11.64 -28.44
N ALA A 68 8.31 -12.96 -28.27
CA ALA A 68 7.61 -13.85 -29.17
C ALA A 68 6.09 -13.60 -29.18
N GLU A 69 5.48 -13.36 -28.02
CA GLU A 69 4.03 -13.15 -27.88
C GLU A 69 3.57 -11.77 -28.37
N PHE A 70 4.26 -10.70 -27.99
CA PHE A 70 3.80 -9.33 -28.22
C PHE A 70 4.51 -8.60 -29.37
N GLY A 71 5.48 -9.24 -30.02
CA GLY A 71 6.20 -8.68 -31.17
C GLY A 71 6.70 -7.26 -30.88
N SER A 72 6.49 -6.31 -31.79
CA SER A 72 6.94 -4.92 -31.63
C SER A 72 6.33 -4.15 -30.44
N GLN A 73 5.24 -4.64 -29.84
CA GLN A 73 4.59 -3.97 -28.71
C GLN A 73 5.18 -4.37 -27.35
N TRP A 74 6.09 -5.35 -27.32
CA TRP A 74 6.61 -5.93 -26.08
C TRP A 74 7.24 -4.88 -25.16
N GLU A 75 8.03 -3.94 -25.70
CA GLU A 75 8.71 -2.92 -24.88
C GLU A 75 7.73 -1.94 -24.24
N ARG A 76 6.66 -1.57 -24.96
CA ARG A 76 5.63 -0.68 -24.44
C ARG A 76 4.89 -1.33 -23.28
N ARG A 77 4.43 -2.58 -23.47
CA ARG A 77 3.75 -3.37 -22.44
C ARG A 77 4.67 -3.67 -21.26
N PHE A 78 5.95 -3.91 -21.53
CA PHE A 78 6.95 -4.09 -20.49
C PHE A 78 7.09 -2.86 -19.61
N ARG A 79 7.23 -1.67 -20.22
CA ARG A 79 7.41 -0.41 -19.50
C ARG A 79 6.16 0.04 -18.74
N SER A 80 4.96 -0.39 -19.16
CA SER A 80 3.70 -0.13 -18.44
C SER A 80 3.36 -1.20 -17.39
N MET A 81 4.22 -2.21 -17.21
CA MET A 81 4.00 -3.25 -16.21
C MET A 81 3.98 -2.63 -14.80
N PRO A 82 2.95 -2.90 -13.98
CA PRO A 82 2.95 -2.45 -12.60
C PRO A 82 4.04 -3.19 -11.80
N SER A 83 4.35 -2.67 -10.61
CA SER A 83 5.14 -3.38 -9.61
C SER A 83 4.41 -4.66 -9.20
N TRP A 84 5.13 -5.80 -9.21
CA TRP A 84 4.60 -7.09 -8.78
C TRP A 84 5.39 -7.62 -7.58
N ARG A 85 4.67 -8.07 -6.56
CA ARG A 85 5.18 -8.75 -5.38
C ARG A 85 5.18 -10.25 -5.62
N PHE A 86 6.14 -10.95 -5.02
CA PHE A 86 6.19 -12.40 -5.13
C PHE A 86 6.74 -13.08 -3.88
N ILE A 87 6.37 -14.35 -3.74
CA ILE A 87 6.99 -15.32 -2.84
C ILE A 87 7.25 -16.61 -3.59
N VAL A 88 8.46 -17.13 -3.45
CA VAL A 88 8.88 -18.44 -3.95
C VAL A 88 9.22 -19.31 -2.76
N GLU A 89 8.50 -20.43 -2.65
CA GLU A 89 8.77 -21.42 -1.60
C GLU A 89 10.16 -22.03 -1.71
N GLN A 90 10.65 -22.54 -0.58
CA GLN A 90 11.93 -23.24 -0.49
C GLN A 90 12.04 -24.37 -1.53
N ASP A 91 13.27 -24.61 -1.99
CA ASP A 91 13.66 -25.65 -2.94
C ASP A 91 13.16 -25.49 -4.38
N LEU A 92 12.47 -24.40 -4.72
CA LEU A 92 12.10 -24.09 -6.11
C LEU A 92 13.22 -23.39 -6.88
N TRP A 93 13.82 -22.35 -6.29
CA TRP A 93 14.99 -21.66 -6.86
C TRP A 93 16.27 -21.93 -6.06
N VAL A 94 16.13 -21.95 -4.74
CA VAL A 94 17.20 -22.11 -3.77
C VAL A 94 16.65 -22.80 -2.52
N PRO A 95 17.49 -23.40 -1.66
CA PRO A 95 17.06 -23.98 -0.38
C PRO A 95 16.77 -22.89 0.66
N ALA A 96 15.90 -21.93 0.31
CA ALA A 96 15.43 -20.83 1.12
C ALA A 96 14.13 -20.27 0.52
N THR A 97 13.25 -19.73 1.35
CA THR A 97 12.08 -18.99 0.86
C THR A 97 12.54 -17.63 0.34
N VAL A 98 12.07 -17.22 -0.84
CA VAL A 98 12.42 -15.93 -1.44
C VAL A 98 11.19 -15.06 -1.52
N ALA A 99 11.23 -13.87 -0.92
CA ALA A 99 10.17 -12.87 -1.04
C ALA A 99 10.72 -11.62 -1.72
N GLY A 100 9.96 -10.97 -2.59
CA GLY A 100 10.50 -9.84 -3.32
C GLY A 100 9.49 -9.07 -4.16
N VAL A 101 10.02 -8.09 -4.87
CA VAL A 101 9.31 -7.23 -5.81
C VAL A 101 10.05 -7.25 -7.14
N ILE A 102 9.29 -7.27 -8.24
CA ILE A 102 9.77 -7.09 -9.60
C ILE A 102 9.12 -5.86 -10.22
N VAL A 103 9.94 -4.99 -10.81
CA VAL A 103 9.51 -3.76 -11.49
C VAL A 103 10.13 -3.67 -12.89
N PRO A 104 9.50 -2.96 -13.84
CA PRO A 104 10.14 -2.70 -15.12
C PRO A 104 11.31 -1.75 -14.94
N SER A 105 12.43 -2.04 -15.62
CA SER A 105 13.62 -1.18 -15.62
C SER A 105 14.27 -1.12 -17.00
N LEU A 106 15.25 -0.23 -17.14
CA LEU A 106 16.02 0.04 -18.35
C LEU A 106 17.51 0.06 -18.01
N ASP A 107 18.37 -0.28 -18.96
CA ASP A 107 19.79 0.10 -18.85
C ASP A 107 20.05 1.52 -19.38
N ARG A 108 21.32 1.95 -19.29
CA ARG A 108 21.80 3.24 -19.79
C ARG A 108 21.49 3.50 -21.27
N VAL A 109 21.33 2.47 -22.09
CA VAL A 109 21.02 2.61 -23.52
C VAL A 109 19.52 2.43 -23.82
N GLY A 110 18.68 2.26 -22.79
CA GLY A 110 17.23 2.19 -22.91
C GLY A 110 16.66 0.81 -23.19
N ARG A 111 17.48 -0.27 -23.11
CA ARG A 111 16.98 -1.64 -23.29
C ARG A 111 16.21 -2.09 -22.05
N SER A 112 15.01 -2.61 -22.27
CA SER A 112 14.11 -3.06 -21.22
C SER A 112 14.56 -4.38 -20.59
N PHE A 113 14.67 -4.40 -19.26
CA PHE A 113 14.90 -5.61 -18.47
C PHE A 113 14.44 -5.39 -17.02
N PRO A 114 13.89 -6.39 -16.32
CA PRO A 114 13.37 -6.20 -14.98
C PRO A 114 14.43 -5.81 -13.94
N LEU A 115 14.01 -5.07 -12.92
CA LEU A 115 14.73 -4.98 -11.66
C LEU A 115 13.99 -5.84 -10.63
N VAL A 116 14.72 -6.75 -9.97
CA VAL A 116 14.21 -7.60 -8.89
C VAL A 116 14.90 -7.19 -7.60
N VAL A 117 14.11 -6.89 -6.57
CA VAL A 117 14.57 -6.71 -5.19
C VAL A 117 14.03 -7.87 -4.36
N ALA A 118 14.88 -8.61 -3.66
CA ALA A 118 14.49 -9.85 -2.99
C ALA A 118 15.18 -10.05 -1.64
N ALA A 119 14.43 -10.66 -0.71
CA ALA A 119 14.91 -11.21 0.54
C ALA A 119 14.99 -12.74 0.44
N GLN A 120 16.14 -13.31 0.83
CA GLN A 120 16.37 -14.74 0.98
C GLN A 120 16.26 -15.13 2.45
N LEU A 121 15.24 -15.92 2.78
CA LEU A 121 14.89 -16.32 4.13
C LEU A 121 15.31 -17.79 4.35
N HIS A 122 16.48 -18.01 4.93
CA HIS A 122 17.04 -19.36 5.13
C HIS A 122 16.42 -20.04 6.36
N GLY A 123 15.97 -19.25 7.34
CA GLY A 123 15.35 -19.75 8.58
C GLY A 123 13.83 -19.86 8.54
N PHE A 124 13.17 -19.51 7.44
CA PHE A 124 11.71 -19.48 7.37
C PHE A 124 11.14 -20.85 6.97
N SER A 125 10.31 -21.42 7.84
CA SER A 125 9.63 -22.71 7.65
C SER A 125 8.10 -22.64 7.80
N GLY A 126 7.54 -21.43 7.91
CA GLY A 126 6.10 -21.20 8.08
C GLY A 126 5.30 -21.23 6.77
N ASP A 127 3.99 -20.97 6.86
CA ASP A 127 3.14 -20.79 5.67
C ASP A 127 3.60 -19.53 4.90
N PRO A 128 4.04 -19.63 3.64
CA PRO A 128 4.48 -18.50 2.84
C PRO A 128 3.45 -17.38 2.73
N ARG A 129 2.15 -17.70 2.80
CA ARG A 129 1.07 -16.69 2.76
C ARG A 129 1.14 -15.73 3.95
N SER A 130 1.70 -16.15 5.07
CA SER A 130 1.89 -15.27 6.24
C SER A 130 2.83 -14.12 5.92
N LEU A 131 3.82 -14.32 5.03
CA LEU A 131 4.72 -13.24 4.60
C LEU A 131 3.99 -12.22 3.71
N CYS A 132 2.96 -12.62 2.95
CA CYS A 132 2.14 -11.69 2.15
C CYS A 132 1.49 -10.59 2.99
N LEU A 133 1.29 -10.84 4.30
CA LEU A 133 0.65 -9.92 5.23
C LEU A 133 1.57 -8.78 5.68
N ASP A 134 2.87 -8.85 5.39
CA ASP A 134 3.82 -7.79 5.71
C ASP A 134 3.76 -6.64 4.68
N ASP A 135 2.60 -5.98 4.60
CA ASP A 135 2.35 -4.92 3.61
C ASP A 135 3.38 -3.79 3.74
N THR A 136 3.78 -3.43 4.96
CA THR A 136 4.80 -2.41 5.22
C THR A 136 6.14 -2.74 4.56
N TRP A 137 6.57 -4.01 4.59
CA TRP A 137 7.81 -4.42 3.94
C TRP A 137 7.71 -4.35 2.42
N PHE A 138 6.61 -4.85 1.85
CA PHE A 138 6.42 -4.83 0.40
C PHE A 138 6.26 -3.41 -0.13
N VAL A 139 5.52 -2.53 0.55
CA VAL A 139 5.37 -1.11 0.18
C VAL A 139 6.72 -0.40 0.23
N ALA A 140 7.54 -0.63 1.26
CA ALA A 140 8.87 -0.04 1.36
C ALA A 140 9.79 -0.56 0.23
N THR A 141 9.70 -1.84 -0.10
CA THR A 141 10.51 -2.49 -1.15
C THR A 141 10.08 -2.03 -2.55
N GLU A 142 8.78 -1.90 -2.81
CA GLU A 142 8.21 -1.32 -4.04
C GLU A 142 8.66 0.12 -4.21
N GLY A 143 8.45 0.97 -3.19
CA GLY A 143 8.85 2.37 -3.24
C GLY A 143 10.36 2.54 -3.47
N LEU A 144 11.18 1.66 -2.88
CA LEU A 144 12.62 1.63 -3.13
C LEU A 144 12.92 1.21 -4.58
N ALA A 145 12.34 0.11 -5.07
CA ALA A 145 12.56 -0.38 -6.43
C ALA A 145 12.13 0.64 -7.49
N GLU A 146 11.03 1.36 -7.28
CA GLU A 146 10.50 2.40 -8.16
C GLU A 146 11.43 3.62 -8.27
N THR A 147 12.30 3.87 -7.27
CA THR A 147 13.31 4.94 -7.40
C THR A 147 14.25 4.72 -8.58
N SER A 148 14.44 3.46 -9.03
CA SER A 148 15.27 3.12 -10.19
C SER A 148 14.80 3.74 -11.50
N ALA A 149 13.52 4.08 -11.62
CA ALA A 149 12.95 4.70 -12.81
C ALA A 149 13.09 6.24 -12.82
N ARG A 150 13.55 6.85 -11.72
CA ARG A 150 13.68 8.31 -11.61
C ARG A 150 14.93 8.82 -12.34
N ARG A 151 14.86 10.07 -12.83
CA ARG A 151 15.99 10.71 -13.54
C ARG A 151 17.19 10.97 -12.64
N ASP A 152 16.95 11.16 -11.35
CA ASP A 152 17.95 11.43 -10.31
C ASP A 152 18.41 10.16 -9.57
N PHE A 153 18.23 8.98 -10.17
CA PHE A 153 18.60 7.72 -9.55
C PHE A 153 20.10 7.63 -9.21
N ASP A 154 20.39 7.27 -7.96
CA ASP A 154 21.74 7.05 -7.44
C ASP A 154 21.85 5.64 -6.81
N ILE A 155 22.81 4.84 -7.31
CA ILE A 155 22.97 3.44 -6.91
C ILE A 155 23.48 3.29 -5.47
N ASP A 156 24.28 4.24 -4.97
CA ASP A 156 24.85 4.18 -3.64
C ASP A 156 23.79 4.48 -2.57
N THR A 157 22.94 5.47 -2.83
CA THR A 157 21.76 5.79 -2.02
C THR A 157 20.75 4.65 -2.03
N PHE A 158 20.51 4.06 -3.20
CA PHE A 158 19.64 2.88 -3.34
C PHE A 158 20.17 1.69 -2.54
N THR A 159 21.46 1.37 -2.66
CA THR A 159 22.11 0.27 -1.94
C THR A 159 22.16 0.51 -0.43
N THR A 160 22.33 1.78 -0.02
CA THR A 160 22.28 2.17 1.40
C THR A 160 20.88 1.98 1.97
N SER A 161 19.85 2.43 1.25
CA SER A 161 18.45 2.26 1.65
C SER A 161 18.06 0.77 1.71
N LEU A 162 18.55 -0.03 0.77
CA LEU A 162 18.33 -1.48 0.74
C LEU A 162 18.89 -2.17 2.00
N LYS A 163 20.07 -1.77 2.46
CA LYS A 163 20.70 -2.30 3.68
C LYS A 163 19.94 -1.93 4.96
N GLN A 164 19.12 -0.87 4.92
CA GLN A 164 18.28 -0.46 6.05
C GLN A 164 16.94 -1.19 6.09
N LEU A 165 16.56 -1.92 5.03
CA LEU A 165 15.36 -2.74 5.05
C LEU A 165 15.55 -3.91 6.03
N ARG A 166 14.57 -4.09 6.92
CA ARG A 166 14.44 -5.33 7.69
C ARG A 166 14.00 -6.47 6.77
N PRO A 167 14.28 -7.74 7.09
CA PRO A 167 13.62 -8.88 6.43
C PRO A 167 12.09 -8.84 6.61
N PRO A 168 11.31 -9.37 5.66
CA PRO A 168 9.87 -9.54 5.80
C PRO A 168 9.56 -10.49 6.95
N ARG A 169 8.46 -10.24 7.66
CA ARG A 169 8.02 -10.99 8.84
C ARG A 169 6.68 -11.65 8.57
N PRO A 170 6.45 -12.88 9.06
CA PRO A 170 5.14 -13.50 8.94
C PRO A 170 4.10 -12.73 9.77
N GLY A 171 2.96 -12.40 9.17
CA GLY A 171 1.79 -11.89 9.87
C GLY A 171 0.96 -13.02 10.50
N GLN A 172 0.09 -12.66 11.43
CA GLN A 172 -0.90 -13.58 12.01
C GLN A 172 -2.19 -13.52 11.19
N PHE A 173 -2.74 -14.69 10.86
CA PHE A 173 -4.10 -14.77 10.32
C PHE A 173 -5.10 -14.67 11.47
N ASP A 174 -6.06 -13.75 11.40
CA ASP A 174 -7.16 -13.69 12.35
C ASP A 174 -8.10 -14.90 12.14
N GLY A 175 -8.22 -15.72 13.18
CA GLY A 175 -8.98 -16.99 13.15
C GLY A 175 -8.08 -18.18 12.83
N GLY A 176 -8.20 -19.26 13.61
CA GLY A 176 -7.42 -20.48 13.42
C GLY A 176 -7.63 -21.08 12.04
N VAL A 177 -6.75 -20.76 11.10
CA VAL A 177 -6.68 -21.40 9.80
C VAL A 177 -5.77 -22.61 9.93
N GLU A 178 -6.31 -23.80 9.65
CA GLU A 178 -5.51 -25.01 9.48
C GLU A 178 -4.36 -24.79 8.48
N PRO A 179 -3.20 -25.46 8.64
CA PRO A 179 -2.12 -25.39 7.66
C PRO A 179 -2.68 -25.66 6.26
N SER A 180 -2.34 -24.79 5.31
CA SER A 180 -2.83 -24.81 3.94
C SER A 180 -2.90 -26.23 3.36
N GLY A 181 -4.07 -26.65 2.88
CA GLY A 181 -4.27 -27.92 2.15
C GLY A 181 -3.59 -27.99 0.77
N PHE A 182 -2.51 -27.22 0.53
CA PHE A 182 -1.72 -27.31 -0.69
C PHE A 182 -0.60 -28.34 -0.49
N THR A 183 -0.69 -29.46 -1.20
CA THR A 183 0.24 -30.58 -1.09
C THR A 183 1.52 -30.42 -1.91
N GLN A 184 1.63 -29.39 -2.76
CA GLN A 184 2.77 -29.18 -3.66
C GLN A 184 3.37 -27.78 -3.49
N PRO A 185 4.70 -27.66 -3.46
CA PRO A 185 5.34 -26.36 -3.36
C PRO A 185 5.00 -25.43 -4.53
N GLY A 186 5.00 -24.11 -4.31
CA GLY A 186 4.65 -23.15 -5.35
C GLY A 186 5.18 -21.74 -5.17
N THR A 187 4.80 -20.89 -6.13
CA THR A 187 5.09 -19.45 -6.12
C THR A 187 3.81 -18.64 -6.12
N PHE A 188 3.83 -17.52 -5.40
CA PHE A 188 2.72 -16.59 -5.26
C PHE A 188 3.13 -15.26 -5.87
N TRP A 189 2.26 -14.69 -6.68
CA TRP A 189 2.48 -13.44 -7.40
C TRP A 189 1.28 -12.56 -7.19
N TRP A 190 1.47 -11.31 -6.79
CA TRP A 190 0.36 -10.38 -6.66
C TRP A 190 0.80 -8.95 -6.85
N ARG A 191 -0.16 -8.10 -7.17
CA ARG A 191 -0.01 -6.65 -7.15
C ARG A 191 -1.13 -6.05 -6.32
N MET A 192 -0.88 -4.86 -5.80
CA MET A 192 -1.93 -4.03 -5.23
C MET A 192 -2.52 -3.19 -6.35
N ASN A 193 -3.81 -3.35 -6.67
CA ASN A 193 -4.46 -2.46 -7.62
C ASN A 193 -4.49 -1.04 -7.03
N SER A 194 -3.90 -0.07 -7.72
CA SER A 194 -3.94 1.34 -7.31
C SER A 194 -5.36 1.92 -7.33
N GLU A 195 -6.26 1.34 -8.12
CA GLU A 195 -7.66 1.77 -8.26
C GLU A 195 -8.58 1.15 -7.18
N ASP A 196 -8.37 -0.12 -6.78
CA ASP A 196 -9.32 -0.86 -5.90
C ASP A 196 -8.72 -1.43 -4.59
N ARG A 197 -7.42 -1.29 -4.33
CA ARG A 197 -6.64 -1.99 -3.26
C ARG A 197 -6.70 -3.51 -3.23
N ARG A 198 -7.49 -4.16 -4.07
CA ARG A 198 -7.58 -5.61 -4.06
C ARG A 198 -6.23 -6.21 -4.43
N MET A 199 -5.79 -7.17 -3.62
CA MET A 199 -4.69 -8.04 -3.95
C MET A 199 -5.12 -8.89 -5.14
N LYS A 200 -4.65 -8.54 -6.34
CA LYS A 200 -4.86 -9.36 -7.54
C LYS A 200 -3.60 -10.14 -7.80
N GLY A 201 -3.73 -11.44 -7.89
CA GLY A 201 -2.58 -12.31 -8.00
C GLY A 201 -2.91 -13.69 -8.53
N PHE A 202 -1.88 -14.50 -8.61
CA PHE A 202 -1.98 -15.88 -9.00
C PHE A 202 -0.94 -16.73 -8.29
N ARG A 203 -1.21 -18.04 -8.25
CA ARG A 203 -0.26 -19.06 -7.79
C ARG A 203 0.19 -19.89 -8.98
N VAL A 204 1.45 -20.33 -8.94
CA VAL A 204 2.02 -21.34 -9.83
C VAL A 204 2.49 -22.51 -8.96
N SER A 205 2.16 -23.72 -9.35
CA SER A 205 2.73 -24.92 -8.72
C SER A 205 4.13 -25.15 -9.26
N GLY A 206 5.11 -25.32 -8.37
CA GLY A 206 6.52 -25.42 -8.74
C GLY A 206 7.17 -24.07 -9.06
N ALA A 207 8.38 -24.13 -9.63
CA ALA A 207 9.12 -22.96 -10.09
C ALA A 207 8.43 -22.33 -11.32
N PRO A 208 8.36 -20.99 -11.41
CA PRO A 208 7.66 -20.31 -12.50
C PRO A 208 8.37 -20.55 -13.83
N GLY A 209 7.59 -20.84 -14.88
CA GLY A 209 8.09 -20.91 -16.26
C GLY A 209 8.02 -19.57 -16.99
N PRO A 210 8.52 -19.49 -18.24
CA PRO A 210 8.43 -18.28 -19.07
C PRO A 210 6.99 -17.85 -19.37
N SER A 211 6.07 -18.81 -19.54
CA SER A 211 4.66 -18.54 -19.78
C SER A 211 3.95 -17.93 -18.58
N ASP A 212 4.41 -18.22 -17.36
CA ASP A 212 3.84 -17.61 -16.14
C ASP A 212 4.19 -16.13 -16.04
N PHE A 213 5.34 -15.73 -16.59
CA PHE A 213 5.75 -14.33 -16.64
C PHE A 213 4.82 -13.48 -17.53
N LEU A 214 4.23 -14.06 -18.59
CA LEU A 214 3.22 -13.38 -19.42
C LEU A 214 1.99 -12.95 -18.60
N ARG A 215 1.69 -13.66 -17.50
CA ARG A 215 0.55 -13.34 -16.63
C ARG A 215 0.74 -12.04 -15.85
N LEU A 216 1.97 -11.54 -15.74
CA LEU A 216 2.27 -10.22 -15.15
C LEU A 216 1.73 -9.06 -16.01
N PHE A 217 1.38 -9.33 -17.27
CA PHE A 217 0.87 -8.36 -18.25
C PHE A 217 -0.62 -8.56 -18.57
N ALA A 218 -1.27 -9.57 -17.98
CA ALA A 218 -2.62 -9.99 -18.31
C ALA A 218 -3.70 -9.08 -17.67
N GLU A 219 -3.71 -7.82 -18.08
CA GLU A 219 -4.85 -6.89 -17.92
C GLU A 219 -5.08 -5.97 -19.14
N ASP A 220 -4.17 -5.93 -20.11
CA ASP A 220 -4.38 -5.15 -21.36
C ASP A 220 -5.22 -5.90 -22.43
N ALA A 221 -5.48 -7.20 -22.27
CA ALA A 221 -6.16 -8.00 -23.30
C ALA A 221 -7.69 -8.06 -23.18
N ALA A 222 -8.26 -7.71 -22.02
CA ALA A 222 -9.70 -7.84 -21.76
C ALA A 222 -10.52 -6.57 -22.10
N ARG A 223 -9.86 -5.47 -22.48
CA ARG A 223 -10.54 -4.20 -22.84
C ARG A 223 -10.82 -4.03 -24.35
N GLU A 224 -10.31 -4.91 -25.22
CA GLU A 224 -10.50 -4.80 -26.69
C GLU A 224 -11.49 -5.81 -27.28
N ALA A 225 -12.10 -6.68 -26.48
CA ALA A 225 -13.04 -7.69 -26.98
C ALA A 225 -14.21 -7.88 -26.04
N GLU A 226 -15.11 -6.89 -25.91
CA GLU A 226 -16.53 -7.13 -25.58
C GLU A 226 -17.36 -5.83 -25.66
N GLN A 227 -17.97 -5.61 -26.82
CA GLN A 227 -19.37 -5.17 -27.06
C GLN A 227 -19.58 -5.10 -28.60
N PRO A 228 -20.77 -5.39 -29.15
CA PRO A 228 -22.10 -5.19 -28.55
C PRO A 228 -23.11 -6.36 -28.72
N GLY A 229 -24.15 -6.39 -27.88
CA GLY A 229 -25.35 -7.20 -28.14
C GLY A 229 -26.37 -7.30 -26.99
N SER A 230 -27.38 -6.41 -27.02
CA SER A 230 -28.78 -6.51 -26.51
C SER A 230 -29.25 -7.84 -25.87
N ALA A 231 -30.07 -7.94 -24.82
CA ALA A 231 -31.36 -7.26 -24.52
C ALA A 231 -31.86 -7.70 -23.10
N PRO A 232 -32.96 -7.12 -22.55
CA PRO A 232 -33.25 -7.07 -21.11
C PRO A 232 -34.09 -8.26 -20.59
N ARG A 233 -33.81 -8.72 -19.36
CA ARG A 233 -34.67 -9.69 -18.64
C ARG A 233 -35.49 -9.03 -17.52
N ARG A 234 -36.74 -8.75 -17.90
CA ARG A 234 -38.02 -8.86 -17.18
C ARG A 234 -38.00 -8.95 -15.64
N GLN A 235 -38.62 -7.95 -15.02
CA GLN A 235 -39.16 -7.97 -13.66
C GLN A 235 -40.25 -9.04 -13.50
N GLN A 236 -40.24 -9.73 -12.35
CA GLN A 236 -41.43 -10.33 -11.75
C GLN A 236 -41.37 -10.13 -10.23
N ALA A 237 -42.36 -9.37 -9.72
CA ALA A 237 -42.83 -9.43 -8.33
C ALA A 237 -43.73 -10.69 -8.18
N THR A 238 -44.07 -11.26 -7.01
CA THR A 238 -44.51 -10.70 -5.72
C THR A 238 -44.72 -11.85 -4.71
N ALA A 239 -44.87 -11.48 -3.42
CA ALA A 239 -45.62 -12.11 -2.30
C ALA A 239 -44.76 -12.67 -1.15
N GLU A 240 -45.03 -12.47 0.14
CA GLU A 240 -45.88 -11.58 0.95
C GLU A 240 -45.40 -11.73 2.44
N PRO A 241 -45.78 -10.84 3.39
CA PRO A 241 -45.06 -10.59 4.63
C PRO A 241 -45.56 -11.39 5.86
N LYS A 242 -44.69 -11.58 6.86
CA LYS A 242 -45.07 -11.89 8.26
C LYS A 242 -43.88 -11.77 9.24
N PRO A 243 -44.13 -11.65 10.55
CA PRO A 243 -44.58 -10.46 11.28
C PRO A 243 -43.43 -9.85 12.11
N ALA A 244 -43.59 -8.59 12.52
CA ALA A 244 -42.68 -7.92 13.44
C ALA A 244 -42.75 -8.52 14.85
N THR A 245 -41.59 -8.91 15.41
CA THR A 245 -41.35 -8.84 16.86
C THR A 245 -39.86 -8.90 17.20
N ALA A 246 -39.48 -8.00 18.11
CA ALA A 246 -38.30 -7.96 18.97
C ALA A 246 -36.93 -7.59 18.33
N GLU A 247 -36.40 -6.49 18.86
CA GLU A 247 -35.11 -5.85 18.61
C GLU A 247 -33.94 -6.83 18.58
N ALA A 248 -33.41 -7.08 17.39
CA ALA A 248 -32.05 -7.59 17.23
C ALA A 248 -31.12 -6.38 17.15
N HIS A 249 -30.14 -6.28 18.05
CA HIS A 249 -29.04 -5.33 17.92
C HIS A 249 -28.23 -5.76 16.69
N GLY A 250 -28.63 -5.25 15.52
CA GLY A 250 -27.96 -5.54 14.27
C GLY A 250 -26.57 -4.92 14.32
N HIS A 251 -25.52 -5.73 14.21
CA HIS A 251 -24.19 -5.20 14.00
C HIS A 251 -24.22 -4.31 12.74
N LEU A 252 -23.59 -3.14 12.78
CA LEU A 252 -23.46 -2.29 11.60
C LEU A 252 -22.12 -2.61 10.93
N LYS A 253 -22.15 -2.80 9.61
CA LYS A 253 -20.96 -3.03 8.80
C LYS A 253 -20.62 -1.75 8.05
N LEU A 254 -19.40 -1.27 8.25
CA LEU A 254 -18.86 -0.13 7.51
C LEU A 254 -18.08 -0.65 6.32
N LEU A 255 -18.61 -0.39 5.13
CA LEU A 255 -17.93 -0.62 3.86
C LEU A 255 -17.35 0.70 3.38
N HIS A 256 -16.27 0.66 2.59
CA HIS A 256 -15.65 1.89 2.14
C HIS A 256 -15.09 1.76 0.72
N SER A 257 -14.96 2.92 0.07
CA SER A 257 -14.10 3.14 -1.08
C SER A 257 -13.30 4.41 -0.86
N TYR A 258 -12.23 4.58 -1.60
CA TYR A 258 -11.41 5.78 -1.49
C TYR A 258 -10.65 6.00 -2.80
N ALA A 259 -10.22 7.23 -3.04
CA ALA A 259 -9.33 7.58 -4.14
C ALA A 259 -8.41 8.72 -3.71
N SER A 260 -7.21 8.79 -4.28
CA SER A 260 -6.25 9.85 -4.01
C SER A 260 -5.43 10.14 -5.27
N HIS A 261 -5.22 11.42 -5.57
CA HIS A 261 -4.50 11.84 -6.77
C HIS A 261 -3.66 13.08 -6.49
N PRO A 262 -2.47 13.23 -7.10
CA PRO A 262 -1.66 14.44 -6.93
C PRO A 262 -2.25 15.72 -7.56
N GLY A 263 -3.46 15.68 -8.12
CA GLY A 263 -3.99 16.73 -8.99
C GLY A 263 -3.29 16.84 -10.35
N THR A 264 -3.58 17.91 -11.09
CA THR A 264 -3.05 18.13 -12.46
C THR A 264 -1.71 18.88 -12.51
N ARG A 265 -1.28 19.51 -11.41
CA ARG A 265 -0.05 20.34 -11.35
C ARG A 265 1.11 19.65 -10.66
N LEU A 266 0.86 18.86 -9.62
CA LEU A 266 1.89 18.30 -8.76
C LEU A 266 2.25 16.88 -9.21
N SER A 267 3.52 16.51 -9.06
CA SER A 267 4.00 15.14 -9.32
C SER A 267 4.05 14.28 -8.06
N VAL A 268 3.97 14.92 -6.89
CA VAL A 268 4.01 14.27 -5.58
C VAL A 268 2.64 14.45 -4.92
N ASN A 269 2.13 13.37 -4.33
CA ASN A 269 0.92 13.40 -3.52
C ASN A 269 1.31 13.49 -2.04
N ALA A 270 1.03 14.64 -1.42
CA ALA A 270 1.23 14.90 0.00
C ALA A 270 0.00 14.59 0.85
N ASP A 271 -1.07 14.07 0.25
CA ASP A 271 -2.17 13.51 1.01
C ASP A 271 -1.84 12.08 1.49
N SER A 272 -2.48 11.64 2.56
CA SER A 272 -2.40 10.28 3.06
C SER A 272 -3.76 9.82 3.57
N ILE A 273 -4.13 8.60 3.21
CA ILE A 273 -5.37 7.95 3.62
C ILE A 273 -5.05 6.84 4.59
N PHE A 274 -5.68 6.86 5.76
CA PHE A 274 -5.58 5.81 6.76
C PHE A 274 -6.93 5.10 6.90
N ILE A 275 -6.90 3.77 6.89
CA ILE A 275 -8.10 2.93 7.02
C ILE A 275 -7.75 1.76 7.94
N SER A 276 -8.54 1.58 8.99
CA SER A 276 -8.51 0.42 9.86
C SER A 276 -9.92 -0.09 10.09
N THR A 277 -10.09 -1.42 10.07
CA THR A 277 -11.36 -2.08 10.38
C THR A 277 -11.52 -2.30 11.89
N ILE A 278 -10.41 -2.56 12.59
CA ILE A 278 -10.37 -2.84 14.04
C ILE A 278 -9.15 -2.14 14.64
N PRO A 279 -9.33 -1.06 15.43
CA PRO A 279 -10.58 -0.30 15.60
C PRO A 279 -11.05 0.34 14.29
N SER A 280 -12.36 0.57 14.13
CA SER A 280 -12.92 1.16 12.92
C SER A 280 -12.58 2.66 12.83
N ILE A 281 -11.58 2.98 12.01
CA ILE A 281 -11.04 4.34 11.84
C ILE A 281 -10.77 4.59 10.36
N PHE A 282 -11.26 5.72 9.85
CA PHE A 282 -10.99 6.25 8.52
C PHE A 282 -10.43 7.66 8.67
N ALA A 283 -9.33 7.99 8.00
CA ALA A 283 -8.79 9.33 8.08
C ALA A 283 -8.20 9.79 6.75
N ILE A 284 -8.29 11.10 6.52
CA ILE A 284 -7.55 11.81 5.49
C ILE A 284 -6.64 12.82 6.15
N VAL A 285 -5.39 12.79 5.74
CA VAL A 285 -4.35 13.72 6.17
C VAL A 285 -3.81 14.44 4.94
N ASP A 286 -4.01 15.75 4.86
CA ASP A 286 -3.57 16.62 3.77
C ASP A 286 -2.32 17.38 4.25
N GLY A 287 -1.16 17.00 3.71
CA GLY A 287 0.13 17.59 4.02
C GLY A 287 0.22 19.03 3.48
N VAL A 288 0.54 19.99 4.34
CA VAL A 288 0.63 21.40 3.95
C VAL A 288 1.94 21.67 3.22
N GLY A 289 1.83 21.99 1.93
CA GLY A 289 2.95 22.34 1.04
C GLY A 289 3.09 21.35 -0.11
N ASP A 290 4.10 21.56 -0.95
CA ASP A 290 4.32 20.79 -2.19
C ASP A 290 5.66 20.01 -2.19
N GLY A 291 6.28 19.87 -1.02
CA GLY A 291 7.59 19.22 -0.84
C GLY A 291 7.57 17.99 0.06
N THR A 292 8.75 17.43 0.29
CA THR A 292 8.94 16.23 1.12
C THR A 292 8.44 16.40 2.56
N SER A 293 8.52 17.63 3.11
CA SER A 293 7.97 17.93 4.43
C SER A 293 6.46 17.72 4.50
N ALA A 294 5.71 18.08 3.45
CA ALA A 294 4.26 17.88 3.43
C ALA A 294 3.92 16.37 3.47
N VAL A 295 4.63 15.57 2.67
CA VAL A 295 4.53 14.10 2.64
C VAL A 295 4.93 13.47 3.98
N GLU A 296 5.97 14.01 4.63
CA GLU A 296 6.41 13.55 5.95
C GLU A 296 5.32 13.80 7.00
N ALA A 297 4.75 15.02 7.03
CA ALA A 297 3.69 15.39 7.98
C ALA A 297 2.47 14.47 7.84
N SER A 298 2.02 14.24 6.61
CA SER A 298 0.86 13.41 6.33
C SER A 298 1.09 11.95 6.74
N LYS A 299 2.26 11.39 6.40
CA LYS A 299 2.63 10.00 6.73
C LYS A 299 2.83 9.77 8.22
N ILE A 300 3.46 10.69 8.94
CA ILE A 300 3.65 10.56 10.40
C ILE A 300 2.30 10.58 11.11
N ALA A 301 1.42 11.52 10.76
CA ALA A 301 0.10 11.62 11.37
C ALA A 301 -0.78 10.40 11.06
N ALA A 302 -0.78 9.91 9.80
CA ALA A 302 -1.50 8.69 9.43
C ALA A 302 -0.91 7.45 10.11
N GLY A 303 0.41 7.33 10.19
CA GLY A 303 1.10 6.20 10.81
C GLY A 303 0.81 6.09 12.31
N MET A 304 0.75 7.22 13.02
CA MET A 304 0.43 7.24 14.46
C MET A 304 -0.99 6.73 14.78
N LEU A 305 -1.93 6.86 13.84
CA LEU A 305 -3.26 6.25 13.97
C LEU A 305 -3.22 4.72 13.86
N GLY A 306 -2.20 4.15 13.19
CA GLY A 306 -2.01 2.70 13.07
C GLY A 306 -1.75 2.01 14.42
N ASP A 307 -1.25 2.75 15.40
CA ASP A 307 -1.00 2.24 16.75
C ASP A 307 -2.21 2.40 17.68
N ALA A 308 -3.36 2.87 17.17
CA ALA A 308 -4.57 3.03 17.96
C ALA A 308 -5.13 1.68 18.41
N THR A 309 -5.38 1.57 19.71
CA THR A 309 -5.92 0.34 20.31
C THR A 309 -7.44 0.36 20.36
N SER A 310 -8.05 -0.83 20.26
CA SER A 310 -9.51 -0.98 20.40
C SER A 310 -9.96 -0.56 21.79
N GLN A 311 -11.13 0.09 21.87
CA GLN A 311 -11.71 0.61 23.10
C GLN A 311 -13.14 0.10 23.27
N GLU A 312 -13.64 0.12 24.50
CA GLU A 312 -15.01 -0.31 24.83
C GLU A 312 -16.07 0.76 24.58
N THR A 313 -15.67 2.04 24.54
CA THR A 313 -16.57 3.18 24.31
C THR A 313 -16.05 4.11 23.22
N ILE A 314 -16.97 4.80 22.54
CA ILE A 314 -16.61 5.77 21.51
C ILE A 314 -15.84 6.95 22.12
N GLU A 315 -16.16 7.35 23.35
CA GLU A 315 -15.46 8.40 24.08
C GLU A 315 -14.01 8.00 24.38
N ALA A 316 -13.77 6.75 24.79
CA ALA A 316 -12.42 6.24 25.01
C ALA A 316 -11.63 6.17 23.69
N LEU A 317 -12.26 5.72 22.60
CA LEU A 317 -11.64 5.72 21.27
C LEU A 317 -11.28 7.13 20.81
N VAL A 318 -12.15 8.11 21.07
CA VAL A 318 -11.87 9.53 20.81
C VAL A 318 -10.65 10.02 21.60
N GLN A 319 -10.51 9.65 22.87
CA GLN A 319 -9.33 10.02 23.66
C GLN A 319 -8.05 9.34 23.17
N GLU A 320 -8.13 8.06 22.80
CA GLU A 320 -7.00 7.32 22.20
C GLU A 320 -6.53 8.01 20.92
N ILE A 321 -7.45 8.31 19.99
CA ILE A 321 -7.14 9.03 18.75
C ILE A 321 -6.52 10.40 19.06
N LYS A 322 -7.09 11.18 19.99
CA LYS A 322 -6.49 12.47 20.41
C LYS A 322 -5.07 12.29 20.93
N GLY A 323 -4.82 11.25 21.72
CA GLY A 323 -3.48 10.90 22.21
C GLY A 323 -2.50 10.63 21.07
N LYS A 324 -2.89 9.81 20.09
CA LYS A 324 -2.07 9.50 18.90
C LYS A 324 -1.79 10.73 18.05
N LEU A 325 -2.80 11.57 17.80
CA LEU A 325 -2.62 12.83 17.08
C LEU A 325 -1.72 13.82 17.85
N GLY A 326 -1.82 13.83 19.18
CA GLY A 326 -0.92 14.60 20.05
C GLY A 326 0.53 14.14 19.96
N GLN A 327 0.77 12.82 19.92
CA GLN A 327 2.11 12.24 19.71
C GLN A 327 2.67 12.60 18.32
N ALA A 328 1.86 12.45 17.26
CA ALA A 328 2.25 12.87 15.91
C ALA A 328 2.67 14.34 15.86
N HIS A 329 1.86 15.20 16.48
CA HIS A 329 2.13 16.63 16.56
C HIS A 329 3.41 16.95 17.35
N GLY A 330 3.66 16.26 18.46
CA GLY A 330 4.89 16.41 19.24
C GLY A 330 6.14 15.97 18.46
N LEU A 331 6.06 14.87 17.71
CA LEU A 331 7.17 14.39 16.86
C LEU A 331 7.50 15.35 15.73
N LEU A 332 6.49 15.89 15.06
CA LEU A 332 6.68 16.86 13.97
C LEU A 332 7.27 18.18 14.48
N GLN A 333 6.89 18.64 15.67
CA GLN A 333 7.48 19.82 16.29
C GLN A 333 8.90 19.57 16.79
N SER A 334 9.20 18.42 17.37
CA SER A 334 10.52 18.13 17.97
C SER A 334 11.61 17.92 16.91
N GLY A 335 11.28 17.30 15.78
CA GLY A 335 12.22 17.08 14.66
C GLY A 335 12.69 18.37 13.97
N HIS A 336 12.08 19.52 14.29
CA HIS A 336 12.32 20.79 13.61
C HIS A 336 12.84 21.91 14.53
N LEU A 337 13.22 21.60 15.78
CA LEU A 337 13.76 22.58 16.73
C LEU A 337 15.13 23.16 16.32
N THR A 338 15.85 22.49 15.41
CA THR A 338 17.20 22.87 14.96
C THR A 338 17.24 23.53 13.57
N SER A 339 16.10 23.68 12.90
CA SER A 339 15.98 24.22 11.54
C SER A 339 15.30 25.59 11.55
N GLU A 340 15.78 26.54 10.74
CA GLU A 340 15.10 27.83 10.54
C GLU A 340 13.78 27.68 9.74
N ARG A 341 13.47 26.49 9.22
CA ARG A 341 12.23 26.21 8.49
C ARG A 341 11.07 25.91 9.45
N SER A 342 9.86 26.29 9.04
CA SER A 342 8.65 25.93 9.78
C SER A 342 8.47 24.41 9.82
N ALA A 343 7.99 23.89 10.95
CA ALA A 343 7.72 22.47 11.10
C ALA A 343 6.73 21.97 10.04
N PRO A 344 6.91 20.74 9.52
CA PRO A 344 5.97 20.12 8.61
C PRO A 344 4.61 20.04 9.26
N ALA A 345 3.58 20.39 8.51
CA ALA A 345 2.22 20.50 9.03
C ALA A 345 1.23 19.77 8.14
N ALA A 346 0.12 19.37 8.73
CA ALA A 346 -0.96 18.71 8.00
C ALA A 346 -2.35 19.10 8.54
N SER A 347 -3.29 19.15 7.63
CA SER A 347 -4.73 19.17 7.88
C SER A 347 -5.21 17.73 8.03
N ILE A 348 -6.10 17.45 8.99
CA ILE A 348 -6.58 16.08 9.24
C ILE A 348 -8.07 16.03 9.55
N VAL A 349 -8.72 14.98 9.06
CA VAL A 349 -10.07 14.58 9.44
C VAL A 349 -10.10 13.07 9.68
N VAL A 350 -10.73 12.64 10.77
CA VAL A 350 -10.85 11.25 11.21
C VAL A 350 -12.32 10.94 11.47
N LEU A 351 -12.83 9.86 10.90
CA LEU A 351 -14.09 9.23 11.27
C LEU A 351 -13.77 7.93 12.03
N ALA A 352 -14.21 7.85 13.27
CA ALA A 352 -14.11 6.65 14.08
C ALA A 352 -15.52 6.10 14.36
N SER A 353 -15.66 4.78 14.40
CA SER A 353 -16.90 4.15 14.81
C SER A 353 -16.70 3.03 15.82
N LEU A 354 -17.69 2.89 16.69
CA LEU A 354 -17.77 1.80 17.65
C LEU A 354 -19.25 1.49 17.91
N HIS A 355 -19.63 0.23 17.70
CA HIS A 355 -21.04 -0.20 17.74
C HIS A 355 -21.93 0.68 16.83
N GLU A 356 -22.96 1.31 17.39
CA GLU A 356 -23.86 2.23 16.68
C GLU A 356 -23.46 3.71 16.84
N SER A 357 -22.27 4.00 17.35
CA SER A 357 -21.80 5.37 17.58
C SER A 357 -20.66 5.71 16.64
N PHE A 358 -20.60 6.97 16.23
CA PHE A 358 -19.47 7.52 15.51
C PHE A 358 -18.98 8.82 16.14
N ALA A 359 -17.71 9.12 15.90
CA ALA A 359 -17.12 10.41 16.18
C ALA A 359 -16.30 10.86 14.97
N VAL A 360 -16.42 12.15 14.64
CA VAL A 360 -15.56 12.82 13.67
C VAL A 360 -14.65 13.78 14.42
N LEU A 361 -13.34 13.62 14.25
CA LEU A 361 -12.31 14.48 14.81
C LEU A 361 -11.59 15.21 13.67
N TRP A 362 -11.31 16.50 13.82
CA TRP A 362 -10.56 17.21 12.79
C TRP A 362 -9.71 18.36 13.34
N ALA A 363 -8.63 18.65 12.61
CA ALA A 363 -7.79 19.82 12.80
C ALA A 363 -7.23 20.28 11.45
N GLY A 364 -7.80 21.35 10.90
CA GLY A 364 -7.46 21.87 9.58
C GLY A 364 -8.74 22.15 8.79
N ASP A 365 -8.65 22.00 7.48
CA ASP A 365 -9.73 22.19 6.51
C ASP A 365 -10.04 20.96 5.64
N ALA A 366 -9.48 19.79 5.98
CA ALA A 366 -10.02 18.52 5.54
C ALA A 366 -11.41 18.35 6.16
N ARG A 367 -12.37 17.84 5.37
CA ARG A 367 -13.79 17.86 5.72
C ARG A 367 -14.39 16.48 5.80
N CYS A 368 -15.45 16.36 6.62
CA CYS A 368 -16.32 15.20 6.63
C CYS A 368 -17.77 15.64 6.38
N TYR A 369 -18.46 14.96 5.48
CA TYR A 369 -19.87 15.12 5.19
C TYR A 369 -20.63 13.85 5.56
N LEU A 370 -21.88 14.01 5.99
CA LEU A 370 -22.83 12.93 6.19
C LEU A 370 -24.00 13.11 5.22
N LEU A 371 -24.25 12.10 4.41
CA LEU A 371 -25.46 11.93 3.62
C LEU A 371 -26.41 10.97 4.36
N ARG A 372 -27.57 11.48 4.76
CA ARG A 372 -28.62 10.72 5.45
C ARG A 372 -29.98 11.20 4.93
N ASP A 373 -30.88 10.26 4.64
CA ASP A 373 -32.24 10.54 4.15
C ASP A 373 -32.26 11.50 2.94
N GLY A 374 -31.30 11.33 2.02
CA GLY A 374 -31.17 12.18 0.83
C GLY A 374 -30.57 13.57 1.07
N MET A 375 -30.22 13.93 2.31
CA MET A 375 -29.65 15.22 2.66
C MET A 375 -28.18 15.09 3.04
N MET A 376 -27.31 15.85 2.36
CA MET A 376 -25.89 15.95 2.69
C MET A 376 -25.64 17.16 3.58
N ARG A 377 -24.92 16.97 4.70
CA ARG A 377 -24.47 18.06 5.58
C ARG A 377 -22.99 17.92 5.90
N CYS A 378 -22.28 19.05 5.94
CA CYS A 378 -20.91 19.09 6.44
C CYS A 378 -20.91 18.95 7.98
N LEU A 379 -20.09 18.03 8.50
CA LEU A 379 -19.91 17.80 9.94
C LEU A 379 -18.79 18.64 10.54
N THR A 380 -17.82 19.02 9.70
CA THR A 380 -16.61 19.74 10.08
C THR A 380 -16.74 21.23 9.79
N ARG A 381 -15.95 22.05 10.50
CA ARG A 381 -15.79 23.47 10.20
C ARG A 381 -14.32 23.80 10.02
N ASP A 382 -13.96 24.38 8.88
CA ASP A 382 -12.56 24.66 8.55
C ASP A 382 -11.87 25.52 9.61
N HIS A 383 -10.68 25.09 10.03
CA HIS A 383 -9.79 25.84 10.91
C HIS A 383 -8.80 26.63 10.09
N THR A 384 -9.28 27.70 9.45
CA THR A 384 -8.46 28.56 8.58
C THR A 384 -8.46 30.00 9.06
N LYS A 385 -7.37 30.72 8.76
CA LYS A 385 -7.29 32.17 8.92
C LYS A 385 -7.39 32.81 7.55
N ILE A 386 -8.20 33.86 7.47
CA ILE A 386 -8.34 34.67 6.25
C ILE A 386 -7.47 35.91 6.44
N GLY A 387 -6.35 35.95 5.72
CA GLY A 387 -5.46 37.12 5.60
C GLY A 387 -5.20 37.42 4.12
N LEU A 388 -3.99 37.90 3.77
CA LEU A 388 -3.59 38.06 2.36
C LEU A 388 -3.60 36.73 1.58
N ARG A 389 -3.38 35.61 2.26
CA ARG A 389 -3.55 34.24 1.74
C ARG A 389 -4.25 33.39 2.79
N ARG A 390 -5.08 32.44 2.34
CA ARG A 390 -5.72 31.45 3.21
C ARG A 390 -4.64 30.53 3.78
N SER A 391 -4.65 30.33 5.09
CA SER A 391 -3.73 29.42 5.79
C SER A 391 -4.44 28.69 6.93
N LEU A 392 -3.88 27.57 7.39
CA LEU A 392 -4.43 26.83 8.50
C LEU A 392 -4.26 27.62 9.82
N ALA A 393 -5.35 27.73 10.57
CA ALA A 393 -5.38 28.24 11.94
C ALA A 393 -4.99 27.15 12.96
N ARG A 394 -5.38 25.90 12.66
CA ARG A 394 -5.09 24.69 13.45
C ARG A 394 -4.75 23.55 12.50
N GLY A 395 -3.88 22.65 12.94
CA GLY A 395 -3.38 21.54 12.15
C GLY A 395 -2.28 20.81 12.93
N ILE A 396 -2.00 19.58 12.53
CA ILE A 396 -0.90 18.80 13.09
C ILE A 396 0.43 19.47 12.67
N GLY A 397 1.44 19.42 13.54
CA GLY A 397 2.76 20.03 13.31
C GLY A 397 2.82 21.57 13.34
N LEU A 398 1.67 22.28 13.33
CA LEU A 398 1.66 23.74 13.51
C LEU A 398 2.10 24.14 14.93
N LYS A 399 2.60 25.37 15.06
CA LYS A 399 2.98 25.95 16.36
C LYS A 399 1.79 26.02 17.31
N GLY A 400 2.04 25.71 18.58
CA GLY A 400 1.05 25.72 19.65
C GLY A 400 0.62 24.32 20.07
N GLN A 401 -0.47 24.22 20.83
CA GLN A 401 -1.06 22.95 21.21
C GLN A 401 -2.07 22.48 20.15
N LEU A 402 -2.04 21.18 19.82
CA LEU A 402 -3.07 20.56 19.01
C LEU A 402 -4.34 20.36 19.83
N VAL A 403 -5.44 20.97 19.39
CA VAL A 403 -6.77 20.76 19.94
C VAL A 403 -7.73 20.41 18.79
N PRO A 404 -7.95 19.11 18.53
CA PRO A 404 -8.91 18.66 17.53
C PRO A 404 -10.34 18.92 18.01
N ASP A 405 -11.17 19.44 17.10
CA ASP A 405 -12.61 19.52 17.34
C ASP A 405 -13.23 18.13 17.14
N VAL A 406 -14.33 17.86 17.84
CA VAL A 406 -15.02 16.57 17.79
C VAL A 406 -16.52 16.79 17.66
N VAL A 407 -17.15 16.02 16.78
CA VAL A 407 -18.60 15.87 16.73
C VAL A 407 -18.94 14.38 16.77
N SER A 408 -19.90 14.01 17.60
CA SER A 408 -20.34 12.62 17.77
C SER A 408 -21.80 12.47 17.42
N GLY A 409 -22.19 11.25 17.05
CA GLY A 409 -23.58 10.92 16.74
C GLY A 409 -23.80 9.42 16.68
N ARG A 410 -25.04 9.04 16.35
CA ARG A 410 -25.39 7.65 16.08
C ARG A 410 -25.32 7.33 14.59
N LEU A 411 -24.83 6.14 14.28
CA LEU A 411 -24.87 5.52 12.97
C LEU A 411 -26.26 4.94 12.71
N HIS A 412 -26.74 5.11 11.49
CA HIS A 412 -27.97 4.51 11.00
C HIS A 412 -27.68 3.72 9.73
N PRO A 413 -28.32 2.56 9.52
CA PRO A 413 -28.28 1.89 8.22
C PRO A 413 -28.65 2.86 7.10
N GLY A 414 -27.84 2.90 6.03
CA GLY A 414 -28.00 3.82 4.92
C GLY A 414 -27.24 5.15 5.06
N ASP A 415 -26.62 5.41 6.21
CA ASP A 415 -25.68 6.52 6.32
C ASP A 415 -24.52 6.35 5.35
N ARG A 416 -24.17 7.43 4.66
CA ARG A 416 -22.98 7.51 3.82
C ARG A 416 -22.13 8.71 4.21
N PHE A 417 -20.90 8.47 4.63
CA PHE A 417 -19.94 9.52 4.98
C PHE A 417 -19.00 9.78 3.80
N LEU A 418 -18.59 11.03 3.65
CA LEU A 418 -17.47 11.41 2.77
C LEU A 418 -16.44 12.16 3.59
N LEU A 419 -15.23 11.63 3.67
CA LEU A 419 -14.05 12.39 4.08
C LEU A 419 -13.37 12.90 2.82
N CYS A 420 -12.94 14.16 2.80
CA CYS A 420 -12.16 14.71 1.69
C CYS A 420 -11.12 15.74 2.15
N SER A 421 -10.02 15.85 1.42
CA SER A 421 -9.10 16.99 1.56
C SER A 421 -9.71 18.27 0.94
N ASN A 422 -9.19 19.44 1.33
CA ASN A 422 -9.82 20.71 1.00
C ASN A 422 -9.95 21.00 -0.51
N PRO A 423 -9.04 20.57 -1.41
CA PRO A 423 -9.17 20.89 -2.83
C PRO A 423 -10.42 20.35 -3.53
N LEU A 424 -10.99 19.23 -3.06
CA LEU A 424 -12.19 18.64 -3.67
C LEU A 424 -13.41 19.61 -3.65
N PRO A 425 -13.88 20.11 -2.50
CA PRO A 425 -15.00 21.05 -2.45
C PRO A 425 -14.69 22.46 -3.00
N GLN A 426 -13.44 22.74 -3.39
CA GLN A 426 -13.11 23.97 -4.14
C GLN A 426 -13.41 23.83 -5.63
N VAL A 427 -13.31 22.62 -6.16
CA VAL A 427 -13.52 22.33 -7.60
C VAL A 427 -14.93 21.79 -7.86
N LEU A 428 -15.44 20.96 -6.96
CA LEU A 428 -16.79 20.40 -7.05
C LEU A 428 -17.72 21.07 -6.05
N SER A 429 -18.87 21.55 -6.52
CA SER A 429 -19.89 22.09 -5.61
C SER A 429 -20.43 21.00 -4.67
N GLU A 430 -20.84 21.37 -3.46
CA GLU A 430 -21.45 20.43 -2.51
C GLU A 430 -22.68 19.73 -3.11
N ARG A 431 -23.45 20.44 -3.96
CA ARG A 431 -24.58 19.84 -4.70
C ARG A 431 -24.11 18.75 -5.67
N SER A 432 -23.02 18.98 -6.40
CA SER A 432 -22.45 17.99 -7.33
C SER A 432 -21.94 16.77 -6.58
N ILE A 433 -21.23 16.98 -5.47
CA ILE A 433 -20.74 15.91 -4.60
C ILE A 433 -21.92 15.09 -4.06
N ALA A 434 -22.96 15.74 -3.54
CA ALA A 434 -24.16 15.06 -3.03
C ALA A 434 -24.85 14.23 -4.11
N ASN A 435 -24.99 14.76 -5.34
CA ASN A 435 -25.59 14.02 -6.45
C ASN A 435 -24.79 12.76 -6.77
N ILE A 436 -23.47 12.85 -6.89
CA ILE A 436 -22.60 11.69 -7.15
C ILE A 436 -22.73 10.66 -6.01
N MET A 437 -22.68 11.12 -4.76
CA MET A 437 -22.86 10.26 -3.59
C MET A 437 -24.24 9.61 -3.53
N LEU A 438 -25.28 10.18 -4.13
CA LEU A 438 -26.63 9.61 -4.18
C LEU A 438 -26.83 8.64 -5.34
N SER A 439 -26.20 8.90 -6.50
CA SER A 439 -26.45 8.17 -7.74
C SER A 439 -25.47 7.04 -8.04
N THR A 440 -24.35 6.97 -7.30
CA THR A 440 -23.26 6.04 -7.59
C THR A 440 -23.11 5.00 -6.49
N GLU A 441 -22.85 3.76 -6.87
CA GLU A 441 -22.59 2.67 -5.93
C GLU A 441 -21.24 2.83 -5.22
N LEU A 442 -21.09 2.19 -4.07
CA LEU A 442 -19.93 2.41 -3.18
C LEU A 442 -18.59 2.10 -3.84
N ASP A 443 -18.53 1.06 -4.67
CA ASP A 443 -17.33 0.65 -5.39
C ASP A 443 -16.83 1.69 -6.39
N GLU A 444 -17.73 2.46 -7.00
CA GLU A 444 -17.39 3.44 -8.04
C GLU A 444 -17.33 4.89 -7.52
N VAL A 445 -18.06 5.23 -6.46
CA VAL A 445 -18.30 6.62 -6.04
C VAL A 445 -17.02 7.43 -5.81
N SER A 446 -15.98 6.83 -5.20
CA SER A 446 -14.71 7.52 -4.96
C SER A 446 -13.94 7.78 -6.26
N ALA A 447 -14.00 6.85 -7.21
CA ALA A 447 -13.38 7.00 -8.53
C ALA A 447 -14.11 8.07 -9.36
N VAL A 448 -15.45 8.09 -9.32
CA VAL A 448 -16.26 9.12 -10.00
C VAL A 448 -15.98 10.50 -9.41
N LEU A 449 -15.94 10.64 -8.07
CA LEU A 449 -15.56 11.91 -7.42
C LEU A 449 -14.17 12.37 -7.85
N ALA A 450 -13.20 11.46 -7.94
CA ALA A 450 -11.85 11.78 -8.38
C ALA A 450 -11.79 12.19 -9.86
N GLN A 451 -12.50 11.48 -10.73
CA GLN A 451 -12.60 11.80 -12.15
C GLN A 451 -13.23 13.18 -12.36
N GLU A 452 -14.34 13.47 -11.69
CA GLU A 452 -15.00 14.79 -11.76
C GLU A 452 -14.09 15.90 -11.23
N ALA A 453 -13.32 15.64 -10.18
CA ALA A 453 -12.33 16.61 -9.68
C ALA A 453 -11.23 16.90 -10.72
N LEU A 454 -10.75 15.88 -11.45
CA LEU A 454 -9.78 16.05 -12.52
C LEU A 454 -10.36 16.79 -13.74
N ILE A 455 -11.60 16.49 -14.11
CA ILE A 455 -12.34 17.20 -15.18
C ILE A 455 -12.54 18.67 -14.78
N GLY A 456 -12.88 18.93 -13.52
CA GLY A 456 -12.91 20.27 -12.94
C GLY A 456 -11.53 20.93 -12.78
N ASN A 457 -10.46 20.28 -13.23
CA ASN A 457 -9.08 20.74 -13.18
C ASN A 457 -8.58 20.98 -11.75
N CYS A 458 -8.79 20.04 -10.85
CA CYS A 458 -8.19 20.07 -9.51
C CYS A 458 -6.66 20.04 -9.63
N ARG A 459 -6.04 21.18 -9.38
CA ARG A 459 -4.60 21.39 -9.58
C ARG A 459 -3.76 20.86 -8.42
N GLU A 460 -4.35 20.75 -7.24
CA GLU A 460 -3.67 20.37 -6.01
C GLU A 460 -3.94 18.90 -5.68
N ASN A 461 -3.17 18.35 -4.72
CA ASN A 461 -3.41 17.01 -4.22
C ASN A 461 -4.83 16.92 -3.67
N PHE A 462 -5.53 15.83 -3.97
CA PHE A 462 -6.85 15.62 -3.40
C PHE A 462 -7.06 14.15 -3.08
N SER A 463 -7.86 13.91 -2.04
CA SER A 463 -8.17 12.59 -1.54
C SER A 463 -9.62 12.53 -1.08
N VAL A 464 -10.25 11.39 -1.30
CA VAL A 464 -11.62 11.11 -0.88
C VAL A 464 -11.71 9.72 -0.27
N THR A 465 -12.55 9.58 0.74
CA THR A 465 -12.92 8.28 1.32
C THR A 465 -14.41 8.30 1.59
N VAL A 466 -15.14 7.40 0.95
CA VAL A 466 -16.59 7.23 1.14
C VAL A 466 -16.82 6.00 1.99
N VAL A 467 -17.67 6.12 3.01
CA VAL A 467 -17.97 5.04 3.96
C VAL A 467 -19.48 4.82 4.03
N ASP A 468 -19.94 3.63 3.68
CA ASP A 468 -21.32 3.18 3.78
C ASP A 468 -21.57 2.40 5.05
N VAL A 469 -22.64 2.76 5.75
CA VAL A 469 -23.15 2.02 6.90
C VAL A 469 -24.25 1.09 6.44
N LYS A 470 -23.99 -0.23 6.46
CA LYS A 470 -24.99 -1.25 6.14
C LYS A 470 -25.40 -2.00 7.40
N ALA A 471 -26.67 -2.39 7.47
CA ALA A 471 -27.12 -3.36 8.46
C ALA A 471 -26.46 -4.71 8.16
N ASP A 472 -25.87 -5.35 9.17
CA ASP A 472 -25.36 -6.71 9.04
C ASP A 472 -26.56 -7.66 8.96
N ARG A 473 -26.83 -8.15 7.76
CA ARG A 473 -27.77 -9.26 7.55
C ARG A 473 -26.91 -10.51 7.65
N GLY A 474 -26.87 -11.08 8.87
CA GLY A 474 -26.10 -12.28 9.19
C GLY A 474 -26.40 -13.48 8.31
#